data_AF-A0A7L3MU93-F1
#
_entry.id   AF-A0A7L3MU93-F1
#
_cell.length_a   1.000
_cell.length_b   1.000
_cell.length_c   1.000
_cell.angle_alpha   90.00
_cell.angle_beta   90.00
_cell.angle_gamma   90.00
#
_symmetry.space_group_name_H-M   'P 1'
#
loop_
_entity.id
_entity.type
_entity.pdbx_description
1 polymer ?
#
loop_
_entity_poly.entity_id
_entity_poly.type
_entity_poly.pdbx_seq_one_letter_code
_entity_poly.pdbx_strand_id
1 'polypeptide(L)'
;FFCLTEMGVMPEIAQAVEEMDWLLPTDIQAESIPLILGGGDVLMAAETGSGKTGAFSIPVIQIVYETLKDQMEGKKGKATIKTGGAVLNKWQMNPYDRGSAFAIGSDGLCCQSREVKEWHGCRATRGVTKGKYYYEVYCHDQGLCRIGWSTMQASLDLGTDKFGFGFGGTGKKSHNKQFDSYGEEFTMHDTIGCYLDTDKGQIKFSKNGKDLGLAFEIPPHIRNQALFAACVLKNAELKFNFGEEDFKFPPKDGYIGLCKAPDGNVVKSQHSGNAQVVQTQNLPNAPKALIVEPSRELAEQTLNNVKQFKKYVDNPKLRELLIIGGVAARDQLSILEQGVDIVVGTPGRLDDLVSTGKLNLSQVRFLVLDEADGLLLQGYSDFINRIHSQIPQITSDGKRLQVIVCSATLHSFDVKKLSEKIMHFPTWVDLKGEDSVPETVHHVVVPVNPKADKLWERLGKNHIKTDEVHAKDNTRPGANTPEMWSEAIKILKGEYTVRAIKEHKMDQAIIFCRTKIDCDNMEQYFIQQGGGPDRKGHQFSCVCLHGDRKPQERKQNLERFK
;
A
#
# COMPACT_ATOMS: atom_id res chain seq x y z
N PHE A 1 -7.38 -27.40 -3.20
CA PHE A 1 -7.21 -26.52 -4.37
C PHE A 1 -8.16 -25.37 -4.17
N PHE A 2 -7.66 -24.20 -3.82
CA PHE A 2 -8.50 -23.04 -3.50
C PHE A 2 -8.91 -22.33 -4.79
N CYS A 3 -10.21 -22.12 -5.01
CA CYS A 3 -10.71 -21.30 -6.12
C CYS A 3 -10.84 -19.83 -5.69
N LEU A 4 -10.96 -18.90 -6.65
CA LEU A 4 -11.04 -17.45 -6.37
C LEU A 4 -12.20 -17.09 -5.42
N THR A 5 -13.34 -17.77 -5.54
CA THR A 5 -14.50 -17.53 -4.66
C THR A 5 -14.25 -17.96 -3.21
N GLU A 6 -13.43 -18.99 -2.96
CA GLU A 6 -13.04 -19.39 -1.61
C GLU A 6 -12.15 -18.35 -0.93
N MET A 7 -11.51 -17.45 -1.69
CA MET A 7 -10.72 -16.32 -1.19
C MET A 7 -11.56 -15.07 -0.91
N GLY A 8 -12.89 -15.15 -1.05
CA GLY A 8 -13.80 -14.03 -0.86
C GLY A 8 -14.03 -13.16 -2.10
N VAL A 9 -13.54 -13.58 -3.28
CA VAL A 9 -13.80 -12.88 -4.54
C VAL A 9 -15.26 -13.08 -4.97
N MET A 10 -15.90 -11.98 -5.38
CA MET A 10 -17.29 -12.01 -5.87
C MET A 10 -17.47 -12.93 -7.09
N PRO A 11 -18.60 -13.65 -7.20
CA PRO A 11 -18.88 -14.55 -8.32
C PRO A 11 -18.76 -13.90 -9.70
N GLU A 12 -19.16 -12.63 -9.82
CA GLU A 12 -19.11 -11.88 -11.07
C GLU A 12 -17.66 -11.65 -11.55
N ILE A 13 -16.76 -11.36 -10.61
CA ILE A 13 -15.33 -11.19 -10.93
C ILE A 13 -14.70 -12.56 -11.19
N ALA A 14 -15.04 -13.57 -10.38
CA ALA A 14 -14.55 -14.93 -10.57
C ALA A 14 -14.92 -15.49 -11.96
N GLN A 15 -16.17 -15.28 -12.41
CA GLN A 15 -16.61 -15.66 -13.75
C GLN A 15 -15.77 -14.99 -14.84
N ALA A 16 -15.47 -13.70 -14.70
CA ALA A 16 -14.65 -12.99 -15.68
C ALA A 16 -13.22 -13.55 -15.76
N VAL A 17 -12.67 -13.97 -14.62
CA VAL A 17 -11.34 -14.55 -14.52
C VAL A 17 -11.31 -15.99 -15.08
N GLU A 18 -12.33 -16.79 -14.83
CA GLU A 18 -12.48 -18.14 -15.39
C GLU A 18 -12.53 -18.13 -16.93
N GLU A 19 -13.21 -17.15 -17.54
CA GLU A 19 -13.23 -16.96 -18.99
C GLU A 19 -11.89 -16.53 -19.61
N MET A 20 -10.94 -16.10 -18.78
CA MET A 20 -9.56 -15.82 -19.17
C MET A 20 -8.65 -17.04 -19.00
N ASP A 21 -9.22 -18.22 -18.79
CA ASP A 21 -8.55 -19.50 -18.53
C ASP A 21 -7.71 -19.51 -17.23
N TRP A 22 -8.03 -18.64 -16.27
CA TRP A 22 -7.40 -18.62 -14.95
C TRP A 22 -8.16 -19.53 -13.98
N LEU A 23 -7.98 -20.84 -14.16
CA LEU A 23 -8.68 -21.87 -13.39
C LEU A 23 -8.21 -21.96 -11.93
N LEU A 24 -6.96 -21.61 -11.67
CA LEU A 24 -6.35 -21.64 -10.33
C LEU A 24 -5.64 -20.31 -10.06
N PRO A 25 -5.76 -19.75 -8.85
CA PRO A 25 -5.00 -18.58 -8.47
C PRO A 25 -3.50 -18.93 -8.41
N THR A 26 -2.68 -17.99 -8.87
CA THR A 26 -1.22 -18.05 -8.64
C THR A 26 -0.91 -17.86 -7.16
N ASP A 27 0.27 -18.28 -6.70
CA ASP A 27 0.66 -18.16 -5.29
C ASP A 27 0.57 -16.71 -4.78
N ILE A 28 0.98 -15.74 -5.60
CA ILE A 28 0.91 -14.32 -5.22
C ILE A 28 -0.52 -13.82 -5.06
N GLN A 29 -1.45 -14.35 -5.86
CA GLN A 29 -2.88 -14.04 -5.76
C GLN A 29 -3.48 -14.72 -4.53
N ALA A 30 -3.11 -15.98 -4.28
CA ALA A 30 -3.60 -16.76 -3.14
C ALA A 30 -3.27 -16.10 -1.80
N GLU A 31 -2.06 -15.57 -1.68
CA GLU A 31 -1.61 -14.89 -0.46
C GLU A 31 -2.13 -13.44 -0.38
N SER A 32 -2.08 -12.68 -1.48
CA SER A 32 -2.35 -11.23 -1.43
C SER A 32 -3.83 -10.88 -1.45
N ILE A 33 -4.68 -11.60 -2.20
CA ILE A 33 -6.09 -11.23 -2.38
C ILE A 33 -6.84 -11.20 -1.04
N PRO A 34 -6.75 -12.23 -0.17
CA PRO A 34 -7.44 -12.20 1.13
C PRO A 34 -6.96 -11.07 2.03
N LEU A 35 -5.65 -10.76 2.01
CA LEU A 35 -5.05 -9.68 2.82
C LEU A 35 -5.56 -8.30 2.38
N ILE A 36 -5.68 -8.09 1.06
CA ILE A 36 -6.20 -6.84 0.51
C ILE A 36 -7.70 -6.70 0.79
N LEU A 37 -8.50 -7.74 0.57
CA LEU A 37 -9.93 -7.75 0.93
C LEU A 37 -10.16 -7.53 2.43
N GLY A 38 -9.23 -8.00 3.28
CA GLY A 38 -9.22 -7.74 4.72
C GLY A 38 -8.92 -6.30 5.12
N GLY A 39 -8.57 -5.41 4.17
CA GLY A 39 -8.29 -3.99 4.42
C GLY A 39 -6.88 -3.72 4.96
N GLY A 40 -5.97 -4.68 4.87
CA GLY A 40 -4.57 -4.53 5.26
C GLY A 40 -3.73 -3.87 4.16
N ASP A 41 -2.70 -3.13 4.54
CA ASP A 41 -1.69 -2.72 3.56
C ASP A 41 -0.88 -3.93 3.14
N VAL A 42 -0.55 -4.06 1.86
CA VAL A 42 0.17 -5.23 1.34
C VAL A 42 1.36 -4.76 0.53
N LEU A 43 2.52 -5.28 0.91
CA LEU A 43 3.78 -5.10 0.21
C LEU A 43 4.15 -6.43 -0.42
N MET A 44 4.08 -6.54 -1.75
CA MET A 44 4.22 -7.83 -2.45
C MET A 44 5.41 -7.86 -3.43
N ALA A 45 6.19 -8.95 -3.36
CA ALA A 45 7.25 -9.32 -4.30
C ALA A 45 6.94 -10.64 -4.99
N ALA A 46 7.03 -10.62 -6.31
CA ALA A 46 7.06 -11.81 -7.14
C ALA A 46 7.69 -11.46 -8.49
N GLU A 47 8.06 -12.46 -9.28
CA GLU A 47 8.60 -12.27 -10.63
C GLU A 47 7.58 -11.64 -11.58
N THR A 48 8.04 -11.09 -12.70
CA THR A 48 7.14 -10.61 -13.76
C THR A 48 6.39 -11.80 -14.36
N GLY A 49 5.08 -11.64 -14.63
CA GLY A 49 4.24 -12.74 -15.11
C GLY A 49 3.65 -13.62 -14.00
N SER A 50 4.01 -13.42 -12.73
CA SER A 50 3.48 -14.20 -11.60
C SER A 50 2.02 -13.91 -11.27
N GLY A 51 1.37 -12.93 -11.91
CA GLY A 51 -0.02 -12.57 -11.65
C GLY A 51 -0.25 -11.42 -10.66
N LYS A 52 0.78 -10.65 -10.29
CA LYS A 52 0.70 -9.46 -9.39
C LYS A 52 -0.42 -8.49 -9.77
N THR A 53 -0.57 -8.17 -11.06
CA THR A 53 -1.62 -7.25 -11.52
C THR A 53 -3.02 -7.76 -11.16
N GLY A 54 -3.28 -9.06 -11.28
CA GLY A 54 -4.52 -9.67 -10.82
C GLY A 54 -4.65 -9.63 -9.30
N ALA A 55 -3.55 -9.88 -8.58
CA ALA A 55 -3.51 -9.93 -7.12
C ALA A 55 -3.99 -8.61 -6.46
N PHE A 56 -3.65 -7.45 -7.03
CA PHE A 56 -4.19 -6.17 -6.53
C PHE A 56 -5.47 -5.70 -7.25
N SER A 57 -5.62 -5.94 -8.56
CA SER A 57 -6.73 -5.36 -9.33
C SER A 57 -8.06 -5.98 -8.95
N ILE A 58 -8.13 -7.31 -8.78
CA ILE A 58 -9.35 -8.05 -8.42
C ILE A 58 -9.95 -7.52 -7.11
N PRO A 59 -9.21 -7.49 -5.98
CA PRO A 59 -9.77 -7.00 -4.73
C PRO A 59 -10.08 -5.50 -4.77
N VAL A 60 -9.27 -4.67 -5.45
CA VAL A 60 -9.57 -3.23 -5.60
C VAL A 60 -10.89 -3.01 -6.35
N ILE A 61 -11.15 -3.74 -7.44
CA ILE A 61 -12.41 -3.67 -8.18
C ILE A 61 -13.59 -4.02 -7.27
N GLN A 62 -13.48 -5.12 -6.53
CA GLN A 62 -14.53 -5.57 -5.62
C GLN A 62 -14.82 -4.52 -4.55
N ILE A 63 -13.80 -4.03 -3.85
CA ILE A 63 -14.00 -3.10 -2.72
C ILE A 63 -14.55 -1.75 -3.21
N VAL A 64 -14.11 -1.27 -4.38
CA VAL A 64 -14.67 -0.05 -5.00
C VAL A 64 -16.13 -0.26 -5.39
N TYR A 65 -16.47 -1.41 -5.99
CA TYR A 65 -17.85 -1.76 -6.34
C TYR A 65 -18.75 -1.85 -5.11
N GLU A 66 -18.34 -2.60 -4.08
CA GLU A 66 -19.08 -2.73 -2.82
C GLU A 66 -19.29 -1.35 -2.17
N THR A 67 -18.26 -0.49 -2.19
CA THR A 67 -18.37 0.89 -1.68
C THR A 67 -19.42 1.71 -2.44
N LEU A 68 -19.49 1.58 -3.76
CA LEU A 68 -20.51 2.28 -4.57
C LEU A 68 -21.91 1.69 -4.36
N LYS A 69 -22.01 0.36 -4.25
CA LYS A 69 -23.28 -0.34 -4.02
C LYS A 69 -23.89 0.04 -2.67
N ASP A 70 -23.08 0.07 -1.62
CA ASP A 70 -23.49 0.56 -0.30
C ASP A 70 -24.00 2.01 -0.35
N GLN A 71 -23.34 2.87 -1.16
CA GLN A 71 -23.78 4.24 -1.39
C GLN A 71 -25.13 4.32 -2.14
N MET A 72 -25.34 3.50 -3.16
CA MET A 72 -26.58 3.48 -3.96
C MET A 72 -27.78 2.90 -3.21
N GLU A 73 -27.59 1.80 -2.49
CA GLU A 73 -28.69 1.11 -1.80
C GLU A 73 -29.17 1.87 -0.55
N GLY A 74 -28.54 3.01 -0.21
CA GLY A 74 -28.77 3.71 1.06
C GLY A 74 -28.43 2.85 2.29
N LYS A 75 -27.90 1.64 2.06
CA LYS A 75 -27.33 0.76 3.07
C LYS A 75 -26.04 1.42 3.51
N LYS A 76 -26.14 2.30 4.51
CA LYS A 76 -25.03 2.53 5.43
C LYS A 76 -24.56 1.13 5.84
N GLY A 77 -23.37 0.72 5.37
CA GLY A 77 -22.90 -0.65 5.42
C GLY A 77 -23.22 -1.30 6.77
N LYS A 78 -23.59 -2.59 6.74
CA LYS A 78 -23.95 -3.39 7.93
C LYS A 78 -22.84 -3.52 8.98
N ALA A 79 -21.69 -2.88 8.79
CA ALA A 79 -20.78 -2.45 9.85
C ALA A 79 -20.92 -0.92 10.07
N THR A 80 -22.06 -0.48 10.61
CA THR A 80 -22.32 0.95 10.78
C THR A 80 -21.64 1.48 12.04
N ILE A 81 -20.36 1.86 11.95
CA ILE A 81 -19.85 2.92 12.83
C ILE A 81 -20.47 4.22 12.31
N LYS A 82 -21.55 4.67 12.95
CA LYS A 82 -22.21 5.94 12.65
C LYS A 82 -21.25 7.10 13.01
N THR A 83 -20.81 7.91 12.04
CA THR A 83 -20.10 9.21 12.24
C THR A 83 -20.95 10.35 11.64
N GLY A 84 -20.89 11.63 12.02
CA GLY A 84 -19.98 12.38 12.89
C GLY A 84 -20.71 13.06 14.06
N GLY A 85 -21.19 12.22 14.96
CA GLY A 85 -21.83 12.55 16.23
C GLY A 85 -22.12 11.27 17.00
N ALA A 86 -22.30 10.17 16.27
CA ALA A 86 -22.54 8.85 16.84
C ALA A 86 -21.29 8.08 17.29
N VAL A 87 -20.07 8.40 16.81
CA VAL A 87 -18.81 7.92 17.43
C VAL A 87 -18.72 8.38 18.87
N LEU A 88 -19.08 9.65 19.12
CA LEU A 88 -19.17 10.21 20.47
C LEU A 88 -20.41 9.70 21.24
N ASN A 89 -21.33 9.01 20.56
CA ASN A 89 -22.51 8.44 21.21
C ASN A 89 -22.26 7.04 21.78
N LYS A 90 -21.18 6.35 21.40
CA LYS A 90 -20.79 5.05 21.95
C LYS A 90 -19.60 5.18 22.90
N TRP A 91 -19.50 4.31 23.90
CA TRP A 91 -18.29 4.14 24.71
C TRP A 91 -17.25 3.35 23.92
N GLN A 92 -16.22 4.05 23.46
CA GLN A 92 -15.12 3.50 22.68
C GLN A 92 -13.90 4.42 22.76
N MET A 93 -12.78 4.00 22.20
CA MET A 93 -11.58 4.84 22.07
C MET A 93 -11.76 5.84 20.92
N ASN A 94 -11.30 7.08 21.10
CA ASN A 94 -11.63 8.18 20.20
C ASN A 94 -10.61 8.28 19.04
N PRO A 95 -11.00 8.01 17.78
CA PRO A 95 -10.09 8.07 16.63
C PRO A 95 -9.60 9.49 16.33
N TYR A 96 -10.24 10.52 16.89
CA TYR A 96 -9.88 11.94 16.72
C TYR A 96 -9.03 12.49 17.87
N ASP A 97 -8.81 11.72 18.94
CA ASP A 97 -8.07 12.14 20.13
C ASP A 97 -6.98 11.12 20.45
N ARG A 98 -6.05 10.99 19.50
CA ARG A 98 -4.99 9.97 19.50
C ARG A 98 -3.67 10.48 18.92
N GLY A 99 -2.57 9.81 19.28
CA GLY A 99 -1.25 10.00 18.68
C GLY A 99 -1.20 9.46 17.24
N SER A 100 -0.26 9.96 16.43
CA SER A 100 -0.12 9.62 15.01
C SER A 100 -0.01 8.11 14.74
N ALA A 101 0.85 7.40 15.49
CA ALA A 101 1.07 5.96 15.37
C ALA A 101 0.22 5.11 16.34
N PHE A 102 -0.91 5.67 16.81
CA PHE A 102 -1.88 4.95 17.60
C PHE A 102 -3.01 4.43 16.70
N ALA A 103 -3.22 3.12 16.63
CA ALA A 103 -4.29 2.51 15.86
C ALA A 103 -5.40 2.01 16.78
N ILE A 104 -6.65 2.12 16.30
CA ILE A 104 -7.85 1.62 16.98
C ILE A 104 -8.51 0.62 16.03
N GLY A 105 -8.86 -0.55 16.54
CA GLY A 105 -9.57 -1.58 15.80
C GLY A 105 -10.97 -1.12 15.36
N SER A 106 -11.55 -1.84 14.41
CA SER A 106 -12.90 -1.56 13.91
C SER A 106 -14.00 -1.71 14.97
N ASP A 107 -13.73 -2.43 16.05
CA ASP A 107 -14.63 -2.54 17.21
C ASP A 107 -14.63 -1.28 18.10
N GLY A 108 -13.65 -0.37 17.91
CA GLY A 108 -13.44 0.82 18.72
C GLY A 108 -12.82 0.54 20.09
N LEU A 109 -12.47 -0.71 20.39
CA LEU A 109 -12.06 -1.18 21.72
C LEU A 109 -10.65 -1.74 21.73
N CYS A 110 -10.20 -2.37 20.64
CA CYS A 110 -8.82 -2.79 20.49
C CYS A 110 -7.94 -1.60 20.11
N CYS A 111 -6.78 -1.45 20.76
CA CYS A 111 -5.85 -0.35 20.58
C CYS A 111 -4.43 -0.88 20.50
N GLN A 112 -3.65 -0.39 19.53
CA GLN A 112 -2.26 -0.79 19.37
C GLN A 112 -1.35 0.36 18.98
N SER A 113 -0.09 0.23 19.37
CA SER A 113 1.01 0.98 18.78
C SER A 113 2.23 0.07 18.68
N ARG A 114 2.85 -0.03 17.51
CA ARG A 114 4.07 -0.82 17.29
C ARG A 114 5.34 0.04 17.35
N GLU A 115 5.22 1.30 17.76
CA GLU A 115 6.36 2.20 17.90
C GLU A 115 7.25 1.77 19.06
N VAL A 116 8.53 1.57 18.76
CA VAL A 116 9.51 1.05 19.72
C VAL A 116 10.26 2.18 20.44
N LYS A 117 10.19 3.41 19.92
CA LYS A 117 10.90 4.58 20.48
C LYS A 117 9.97 5.53 21.20
N GLU A 118 8.90 5.95 20.53
CA GLU A 118 7.98 6.97 21.03
C GLU A 118 6.74 6.37 21.69
N TRP A 119 6.07 7.20 22.49
CA TRP A 119 4.83 6.84 23.16
C TRP A 119 3.67 7.50 22.43
N HIS A 120 2.66 6.72 22.07
CA HIS A 120 1.43 7.25 21.47
C HIS A 120 0.25 6.86 22.34
N GLY A 121 -0.64 7.81 22.60
CA GLY A 121 -1.81 7.57 23.44
C GLY A 121 -3.11 7.97 22.80
N CYS A 122 -4.19 7.62 23.47
CA CYS A 122 -5.56 7.87 23.04
C CYS A 122 -6.45 8.06 24.27
N ARG A 123 -7.50 8.86 24.10
CA ARG A 123 -8.59 9.01 25.08
C ARG A 123 -9.88 8.40 24.56
N ALA A 124 -10.78 8.06 25.47
CA ALA A 124 -12.13 7.60 25.15
C ALA A 124 -13.00 8.73 24.58
N THR A 125 -14.04 8.36 23.85
CA THR A 125 -15.03 9.27 23.26
C THR A 125 -15.91 9.97 24.30
N ARG A 126 -16.03 9.38 25.49
CA ARG A 126 -16.87 9.83 26.60
C ARG A 126 -16.10 9.76 27.91
N GLY A 127 -16.45 10.66 28.82
CA GLY A 127 -15.90 10.75 30.17
C GLY A 127 -17.03 10.93 31.17
N VAL A 128 -16.68 10.85 32.45
CA VAL A 128 -17.63 10.92 33.56
C VAL A 128 -17.27 12.04 34.54
N THR A 129 -18.29 12.64 35.17
CA THR A 129 -18.11 13.76 36.11
C THR A 129 -18.51 13.45 37.55
N LYS A 130 -19.45 12.53 37.79
CA LYS A 130 -19.99 12.26 39.14
C LYS A 130 -20.38 10.79 39.34
N GLY A 131 -20.09 10.20 40.49
CA GLY A 131 -20.33 8.79 40.82
C GLY A 131 -19.08 7.89 40.79
N LYS A 132 -19.32 6.57 40.85
CA LYS A 132 -18.30 5.51 40.92
C LYS A 132 -18.30 4.64 39.67
N TYR A 133 -17.18 4.64 38.95
CA TYR A 133 -17.09 4.03 37.62
C TYR A 133 -15.93 3.06 37.47
N TYR A 134 -16.12 2.10 36.58
CA TYR A 134 -15.19 1.01 36.32
C TYR A 134 -15.10 0.70 34.82
N TYR A 135 -13.91 0.29 34.39
CA TYR A 135 -13.70 -0.37 33.10
C TYR A 135 -12.53 -1.36 33.20
N GLU A 136 -12.48 -2.32 32.27
CA GLU A 136 -11.39 -3.28 32.18
C GLU A 136 -10.54 -3.04 30.94
N VAL A 137 -9.27 -3.39 31.07
CA VAL A 137 -8.34 -3.45 29.94
C VAL A 137 -7.60 -4.77 29.97
N TYR A 138 -7.67 -5.50 28.87
CA TYR A 138 -6.94 -6.74 28.67
C TYR A 138 -5.67 -6.47 27.86
N CYS A 139 -4.54 -7.00 28.33
CA CYS A 139 -3.24 -6.84 27.67
C CYS A 139 -3.02 -7.99 26.68
N HIS A 140 -2.94 -7.68 25.39
CA HIS A 140 -2.72 -8.66 24.32
C HIS A 140 -1.24 -8.88 24.00
N ASP A 141 -0.35 -8.02 24.48
CA ASP A 141 1.05 -7.99 24.06
C ASP A 141 2.00 -7.66 25.22
N GLN A 142 3.30 -7.93 25.03
CA GLN A 142 4.37 -7.75 26.02
C GLN A 142 4.97 -6.34 26.05
N GLY A 143 4.50 -5.44 25.19
CA GLY A 143 4.98 -4.07 25.15
C GLY A 143 4.72 -3.23 26.40
N LEU A 144 5.20 -2.00 26.36
CA LEU A 144 5.00 -1.06 27.45
C LEU A 144 3.70 -0.27 27.25
N CYS A 145 2.91 -0.16 28.30
CA CYS A 145 1.70 0.63 28.31
C CYS A 145 1.53 1.38 29.63
N ARG A 146 0.74 2.46 29.60
CA ARG A 146 0.08 3.03 30.78
C ARG A 146 -1.40 3.19 30.50
N ILE A 147 -2.23 2.85 31.48
CA ILE A 147 -3.69 2.87 31.41
C ILE A 147 -4.21 3.72 32.57
N GLY A 148 -5.29 4.47 32.37
CA GLY A 148 -5.92 5.17 33.47
C GLY A 148 -6.90 6.25 33.04
N TRP A 149 -6.81 7.41 33.69
CA TRP A 149 -7.81 8.46 33.56
C TRP A 149 -7.15 9.79 33.22
N SER A 150 -7.81 10.59 32.39
CA SER A 150 -7.30 11.91 32.04
C SER A 150 -8.43 12.89 31.78
N THR A 151 -8.16 14.18 31.99
CA THR A 151 -9.06 15.23 31.52
C THR A 151 -8.83 15.50 30.02
N MET A 152 -9.71 16.30 29.41
CA MET A 152 -9.55 16.76 28.02
C MET A 152 -8.29 17.61 27.81
N GLN A 153 -7.74 18.21 28.87
CA GLN A 153 -6.58 19.09 28.81
C GLN A 153 -5.25 18.33 28.90
N ALA A 154 -5.29 17.03 29.23
CA ALA A 154 -4.09 16.22 29.33
C ALA A 154 -3.39 16.04 27.98
N SER A 155 -2.09 15.87 28.02
CA SER A 155 -1.27 15.20 27.01
C SER A 155 -1.77 13.77 26.80
N LEU A 156 -1.61 13.28 25.57
CA LEU A 156 -1.85 11.88 25.24
C LEU A 156 -0.72 10.97 25.75
N ASP A 157 0.43 11.52 26.15
CA ASP A 157 1.43 10.79 26.93
C ASP A 157 0.99 10.70 28.41
N LEU A 158 0.08 9.78 28.69
CA LEU A 158 -0.66 9.67 29.95
C LEU A 158 0.26 9.63 31.19
N GLY A 159 0.03 10.54 32.15
CA GLY A 159 0.78 10.63 33.41
C GLY A 159 2.00 11.57 33.35
N THR A 160 2.28 12.19 32.20
CA THR A 160 3.39 13.16 32.04
C THR A 160 3.00 14.62 32.29
N ASP A 161 1.78 14.86 32.75
CA ASP A 161 1.30 16.18 33.16
C ASP A 161 0.38 16.07 34.38
N LYS A 162 -0.09 17.23 34.85
CA LYS A 162 -0.97 17.37 36.01
C LYS A 162 -2.42 16.95 35.78
N PHE A 163 -2.81 16.53 34.58
CA PHE A 163 -4.18 16.24 34.17
C PHE A 163 -4.42 14.76 33.82
N GLY A 164 -3.35 13.99 33.64
CA GLY A 164 -3.38 12.54 33.41
C GLY A 164 -2.91 11.73 34.62
N PHE A 165 -3.56 10.60 34.84
CA PHE A 165 -3.28 9.64 35.91
C PHE A 165 -3.13 8.26 35.28
N GLY A 166 -1.90 7.74 35.21
CA GLY A 166 -1.60 6.48 34.53
C GLY A 166 -1.03 5.42 35.47
N PHE A 167 -1.41 4.16 35.29
CA PHE A 167 -0.77 2.99 35.87
C PHE A 167 -0.11 2.17 34.75
N GLY A 168 1.19 1.95 34.86
CA GLY A 168 2.00 1.34 33.80
C GLY A 168 2.32 -0.13 34.04
N GLY A 169 2.58 -0.87 32.95
CA GLY A 169 2.95 -2.28 32.99
C GLY A 169 4.19 -2.59 33.85
N THR A 170 5.01 -1.58 34.15
CA THR A 170 6.16 -1.66 35.05
C THR A 170 5.81 -1.55 36.54
N GLY A 171 4.53 -1.66 36.92
CA GLY A 171 4.08 -1.61 38.32
C GLY A 171 4.10 -0.20 38.93
N LYS A 172 4.37 0.82 38.12
CA LYS A 172 4.46 2.22 38.57
C LYS A 172 3.19 2.99 38.24
N LYS A 173 2.76 3.82 39.18
CA LYS A 173 1.78 4.87 38.93
C LYS A 173 2.50 6.14 38.47
N SER A 174 1.87 6.90 37.59
CA SER A 174 2.44 8.07 36.92
C SER A 174 1.48 9.25 36.92
N HIS A 175 1.97 10.40 37.37
CA HIS A 175 1.27 11.68 37.38
C HIS A 175 2.28 12.81 37.39
N ASN A 176 2.07 13.86 36.58
CA ASN A 176 2.95 15.03 36.53
C ASN A 176 4.44 14.70 36.35
N LYS A 177 4.75 13.70 35.50
CA LYS A 177 6.12 13.18 35.24
C LYS A 177 6.79 12.53 36.46
N GLN A 178 6.05 12.26 37.54
CA GLN A 178 6.52 11.45 38.65
C GLN A 178 6.08 10.00 38.41
N PHE A 179 6.96 9.04 38.71
CA PHE A 179 6.77 7.62 38.46
C PHE A 179 7.09 6.84 39.74
N ASP A 180 6.07 6.58 40.54
CA ASP A 180 6.20 5.95 41.86
C ASP A 180 5.79 4.49 41.80
N SER A 181 6.47 3.64 42.57
CA SER A 181 6.01 2.26 42.79
C SER A 181 4.64 2.26 43.43
N TYR A 182 3.74 1.41 42.93
CA TYR A 182 2.36 1.35 43.41
C TYR A 182 1.83 -0.08 43.49
N GLY A 183 1.92 -0.81 42.38
CA GLY A 183 1.39 -2.16 42.27
C GLY A 183 2.40 -3.13 41.69
N GLU A 184 1.91 -4.31 41.35
CA GLU A 184 2.69 -5.31 40.64
C GLU A 184 2.79 -4.97 39.15
N GLU A 185 3.89 -5.38 38.51
CA GLU A 185 4.04 -5.33 37.06
C GLU A 185 2.95 -6.15 36.37
N PHE A 186 2.54 -5.76 35.16
CA PHE A 186 1.55 -6.48 34.37
C PHE A 186 1.91 -6.46 32.88
N THR A 187 1.52 -7.52 32.18
CA THR A 187 1.89 -7.75 30.77
C THR A 187 0.81 -8.58 30.06
N MET A 188 1.14 -9.16 28.90
CA MET A 188 0.29 -10.05 28.13
C MET A 188 -0.47 -11.05 29.01
N HIS A 189 -1.77 -11.19 28.75
CA HIS A 189 -2.75 -12.00 29.49
C HIS A 189 -3.26 -11.45 30.82
N ASP A 190 -2.68 -10.36 31.33
CA ASP A 190 -3.23 -9.68 32.50
C ASP A 190 -4.45 -8.80 32.13
N THR A 191 -5.41 -8.74 33.05
CA THR A 191 -6.55 -7.81 33.00
C THR A 191 -6.42 -6.77 34.10
N ILE A 192 -6.46 -5.49 33.72
CA ILE A 192 -6.40 -4.37 34.64
C ILE A 192 -7.80 -3.76 34.81
N GLY A 193 -8.29 -3.75 36.04
CA GLY A 193 -9.51 -3.06 36.42
C GLY A 193 -9.21 -1.62 36.82
N CYS A 194 -9.87 -0.66 36.20
CA CYS A 194 -9.64 0.78 36.42
C CYS A 194 -10.83 1.39 37.15
N TYR A 195 -10.62 1.86 38.38
CA TYR A 195 -11.68 2.40 39.23
C TYR A 195 -11.54 3.92 39.38
N LEU A 196 -12.68 4.62 39.32
CA LEU A 196 -12.79 6.05 39.56
C LEU A 196 -13.96 6.33 40.50
N ASP A 197 -13.67 6.92 41.66
CA ASP A 197 -14.65 7.47 42.59
C ASP A 197 -14.56 9.00 42.53
N THR A 198 -15.41 9.62 41.73
CA THR A 198 -15.42 11.08 41.59
C THR A 198 -16.00 11.79 42.81
N ASP A 199 -16.84 11.12 43.61
CA ASP A 199 -17.44 11.69 44.82
C ASP A 199 -16.38 11.88 45.92
N LYS A 200 -15.46 10.92 46.06
CA LYS A 200 -14.30 11.03 46.95
C LYS A 200 -13.06 11.64 46.28
N GLY A 201 -13.06 11.71 44.96
CA GLY A 201 -11.89 12.11 44.17
C GLY A 201 -10.76 11.10 44.29
N GLN A 202 -11.02 9.81 44.08
CA GLN A 202 -10.04 8.74 44.23
C GLN A 202 -9.95 7.87 42.97
N ILE A 203 -8.73 7.48 42.61
CA ILE A 203 -8.45 6.53 41.53
C ILE A 203 -7.70 5.34 42.13
N LYS A 204 -8.11 4.11 41.77
CA LYS A 204 -7.41 2.87 42.11
C LYS A 204 -7.44 1.87 40.96
N PHE A 205 -6.60 0.86 41.02
CA PHE A 205 -6.51 -0.18 40.01
C PHE A 205 -6.57 -1.58 40.66
N SER A 206 -6.96 -2.58 39.88
CA SER A 206 -6.81 -3.99 40.22
C SER A 206 -6.06 -4.72 39.11
N LYS A 207 -5.35 -5.79 39.47
CA LYS A 207 -4.73 -6.72 38.52
C LYS A 207 -5.38 -8.09 38.70
N ASN A 208 -5.99 -8.62 37.64
CA ASN A 208 -6.67 -9.92 37.65
C ASN A 208 -7.66 -10.07 38.83
N GLY A 209 -8.40 -8.99 39.13
CA GLY A 209 -9.37 -8.92 40.23
C GLY A 209 -8.78 -8.66 41.62
N LYS A 210 -7.45 -8.64 41.79
CA LYS A 210 -6.78 -8.26 43.05
C LYS A 210 -6.66 -6.74 43.15
N ASP A 211 -7.31 -6.14 44.15
CA ASP A 211 -7.23 -4.70 44.44
C ASP A 211 -5.79 -4.30 44.83
N LEU A 212 -5.25 -3.26 44.20
CA LEU A 212 -3.90 -2.74 44.44
C LEU A 212 -3.90 -1.54 45.41
N GLY A 213 -5.06 -1.15 45.95
CA GLY A 213 -5.20 -0.04 46.89
C GLY A 213 -5.26 1.32 46.21
N LEU A 214 -5.23 2.42 46.98
CA LEU A 214 -5.38 3.77 46.44
C LEU A 214 -4.18 4.19 45.59
N ALA A 215 -4.40 4.56 44.32
CA ALA A 215 -3.35 5.06 43.44
C ALA A 215 -3.20 6.59 43.55
N PHE A 216 -4.31 7.32 43.41
CA PHE A 216 -4.30 8.78 43.36
C PHE A 216 -5.47 9.39 44.12
N GLU A 217 -5.21 10.53 44.75
CA GLU A 217 -6.22 11.49 45.13
C GLU A 217 -6.30 12.60 44.08
N ILE A 218 -7.49 12.83 43.53
CA ILE A 218 -7.74 13.82 42.50
C ILE A 218 -7.66 15.22 43.13
N PRO A 219 -6.75 16.09 42.64
CA PRO A 219 -6.60 17.45 43.15
C PRO A 219 -7.93 18.24 43.07
N PRO A 220 -8.24 19.12 44.04
CA PRO A 220 -9.50 19.86 44.08
C PRO A 220 -9.84 20.64 42.79
N HIS A 221 -8.82 21.17 42.11
CA HIS A 221 -8.99 21.91 40.85
C HIS A 221 -9.37 21.04 39.64
N ILE A 222 -9.26 19.71 39.75
CA ILE A 222 -9.60 18.73 38.71
C ILE A 222 -10.92 18.02 39.02
N ARG A 223 -11.35 17.95 40.30
CA ARG A 223 -12.53 17.17 40.73
C ARG A 223 -13.83 17.52 39.98
N ASN A 224 -13.96 18.75 39.49
CA ASN A 224 -15.15 19.19 38.74
C ASN A 224 -15.03 18.97 37.22
N GLN A 225 -13.94 18.40 36.74
CA GLN A 225 -13.72 18.12 35.32
C GLN A 225 -14.11 16.68 34.98
N ALA A 226 -14.55 16.46 33.75
CA ALA A 226 -14.80 15.11 33.26
C ALA A 226 -13.49 14.33 33.10
N LEU A 227 -13.49 13.09 33.57
CA LEU A 227 -12.39 12.15 33.40
C LEU A 227 -12.75 11.08 32.37
N PHE A 228 -11.85 10.89 31.43
CA PHE A 228 -11.96 9.97 30.30
C PHE A 228 -11.01 8.80 30.54
N ALA A 229 -11.44 7.59 30.20
CA ALA A 229 -10.52 6.47 30.10
C ALA A 229 -9.45 6.79 29.05
N ALA A 230 -8.20 6.46 29.34
CA ALA A 230 -7.07 6.81 28.50
C ALA A 230 -5.98 5.75 28.59
N CYS A 231 -5.18 5.65 27.53
CA CYS A 231 -3.94 4.90 27.56
C CYS A 231 -2.86 5.53 26.70
N VAL A 232 -1.64 5.06 26.90
CA VAL A 232 -0.49 5.32 26.06
C VAL A 232 0.31 4.04 25.90
N LEU A 233 0.75 3.77 24.67
CA LEU A 233 1.34 2.51 24.23
C LEU A 233 2.72 2.76 23.63
N LYS A 234 3.58 1.76 23.77
CA LYS A 234 4.89 1.67 23.15
C LYS A 234 5.18 0.19 22.86
N ASN A 235 5.08 -0.17 21.59
CA ASN A 235 5.14 -1.54 21.08
C ASN A 235 4.17 -2.53 21.77
N ALA A 236 2.92 -2.12 21.99
CA ALA A 236 1.93 -2.84 22.79
C ALA A 236 0.53 -2.84 22.15
N GLU A 237 -0.31 -3.79 22.57
CA GLU A 237 -1.74 -3.89 22.21
C GLU A 237 -2.59 -4.12 23.47
N LEU A 238 -3.72 -3.41 23.53
CA LEU A 238 -4.70 -3.47 24.63
C LEU A 238 -6.12 -3.58 24.06
N LYS A 239 -7.01 -4.28 24.77
CA LYS A 239 -8.44 -4.30 24.48
C LYS A 239 -9.24 -3.76 25.66
N PHE A 240 -10.08 -2.76 25.41
CA PHE A 240 -10.93 -2.13 26.42
C PHE A 240 -12.30 -2.82 26.53
N ASN A 241 -12.82 -2.93 27.74
CA ASN A 241 -14.22 -3.21 27.99
C ASN A 241 -14.80 -2.12 28.91
N PHE A 242 -15.71 -1.31 28.39
CA PHE A 242 -16.41 -0.25 29.13
C PHE A 242 -17.67 -0.74 29.87
N GLY A 243 -17.97 -2.04 29.78
CA GLY A 243 -19.11 -2.72 30.40
C GLY A 243 -20.26 -3.09 29.45
N GLU A 244 -20.06 -2.98 28.12
CA GLU A 244 -21.01 -3.51 27.13
C GLU A 244 -20.99 -5.05 27.12
N GLU A 245 -19.80 -5.64 27.33
CA GLU A 245 -19.61 -7.06 27.56
C GLU A 245 -19.43 -7.33 29.06
N ASP A 246 -19.68 -8.56 29.50
CA ASP A 246 -19.45 -8.96 30.88
C ASP A 246 -17.97 -8.77 31.27
N PHE A 247 -17.75 -8.16 32.44
CA PHE A 247 -16.41 -8.00 33.00
C PHE A 247 -15.86 -9.35 33.44
N LYS A 248 -14.57 -9.59 33.14
CA LYS A 248 -13.86 -10.78 33.63
C LYS A 248 -13.72 -10.75 35.15
N PHE A 249 -13.53 -9.56 35.72
CA PHE A 249 -13.44 -9.29 37.15
C PHE A 249 -14.42 -8.16 37.53
N PRO A 250 -15.71 -8.47 37.76
CA PRO A 250 -16.72 -7.46 38.06
C PRO A 250 -16.36 -6.58 39.27
N PRO A 251 -16.67 -5.27 39.20
CA PRO A 251 -16.34 -4.35 40.28
C PRO A 251 -17.24 -4.56 41.51
N LYS A 252 -16.71 -4.25 42.70
CA LYS A 252 -17.41 -4.29 44.00
C LYS A 252 -17.75 -2.88 44.49
N ASP A 253 -18.32 -2.74 45.69
CA ASP A 253 -18.49 -1.45 46.41
C ASP A 253 -19.31 -0.36 45.70
N GLY A 254 -20.28 -0.78 44.88
CA GLY A 254 -21.21 0.11 44.18
C GLY A 254 -20.63 0.79 42.93
N TYR A 255 -19.47 0.35 42.45
CA TYR A 255 -18.93 0.79 41.17
C TYR A 255 -19.70 0.15 40.01
N ILE A 256 -19.95 0.92 38.96
CA ILE A 256 -20.65 0.46 37.74
C ILE A 256 -19.76 0.62 36.51
N GLY A 257 -20.01 -0.17 35.47
CA GLY A 257 -19.34 0.00 34.18
C GLY A 257 -19.60 1.38 33.57
N LEU A 258 -18.61 1.96 32.89
CA LEU A 258 -18.74 3.26 32.23
C LEU A 258 -19.96 3.34 31.28
N CYS A 259 -20.30 2.25 30.59
CA CYS A 259 -21.47 2.19 29.71
C CYS A 259 -22.81 2.41 30.42
N LYS A 260 -22.87 2.17 31.74
CA LYS A 260 -24.06 2.33 32.58
C LYS A 260 -24.13 3.70 33.27
N ALA A 261 -23.20 4.61 32.95
CA ALA A 261 -23.20 5.94 33.52
C ALA A 261 -24.49 6.71 33.14
N PRO A 262 -25.20 7.34 34.10
CA PRO A 262 -26.36 8.16 33.79
C PRO A 262 -25.99 9.32 32.86
N ASP A 263 -26.84 9.65 31.89
CA ASP A 263 -26.53 10.66 30.86
C ASP A 263 -26.11 12.02 31.45
N GLY A 264 -26.69 12.43 32.59
CA GLY A 264 -26.32 13.67 33.28
C GLY A 264 -24.89 13.70 33.86
N ASN A 265 -24.26 12.54 34.00
CA ASN A 265 -22.89 12.39 34.50
C ASN A 265 -21.89 12.11 33.36
N VAL A 266 -22.35 12.06 32.11
CA VAL A 266 -21.51 11.75 30.95
C VAL A 266 -21.20 13.01 30.16
N VAL A 267 -19.93 13.19 29.83
CA VAL A 267 -19.44 14.28 28.98
C VAL A 267 -18.81 13.68 27.73
N LYS A 268 -19.22 14.19 26.55
CA LYS A 268 -18.63 13.78 25.27
C LYS A 268 -17.32 14.51 25.04
N SER A 269 -16.40 13.86 24.34
CA SER A 269 -15.13 14.48 23.97
C SER A 269 -15.34 15.72 23.09
N GLN A 270 -14.50 16.73 23.32
CA GLN A 270 -14.47 17.97 22.51
C GLN A 270 -13.60 17.81 21.26
N HIS A 271 -12.70 16.82 21.26
CA HIS A 271 -11.98 16.38 20.08
C HIS A 271 -12.94 15.54 19.22
N SER A 272 -13.92 16.24 18.63
CA SER A 272 -14.61 15.80 17.44
C SER A 272 -13.76 16.23 16.26
N GLY A 273 -13.54 15.35 15.29
CA GLY A 273 -12.92 15.79 14.04
C GLY A 273 -13.70 16.97 13.47
N ASN A 274 -13.09 18.16 13.43
CA ASN A 274 -13.49 19.26 12.55
C ASN A 274 -13.16 18.90 11.09
N ALA A 275 -13.56 17.71 10.65
CA ALA A 275 -13.94 17.60 9.27
C ALA A 275 -15.18 18.47 9.18
N GLN A 276 -15.10 19.61 8.47
CA GLN A 276 -16.29 20.02 7.76
C GLN A 276 -16.77 18.75 7.06
N VAL A 277 -17.92 18.23 7.50
CA VAL A 277 -18.68 17.31 6.69
C VAL A 277 -19.17 18.17 5.55
N VAL A 278 -18.28 18.46 4.60
CA VAL A 278 -18.66 18.36 3.22
C VAL A 278 -19.23 16.95 3.17
N GLN A 279 -20.55 16.83 3.15
CA GLN A 279 -21.15 15.67 2.49
C GLN A 279 -20.33 15.58 1.22
N THR A 280 -19.43 14.59 1.10
CA THR A 280 -18.68 14.40 -0.13
C THR A 280 -19.76 14.12 -1.16
N GLN A 281 -20.24 15.18 -1.81
CA GLN A 281 -20.92 15.07 -3.07
C GLN A 281 -19.99 14.20 -3.89
N ASN A 282 -20.52 13.14 -4.49
CA ASN A 282 -19.73 12.33 -5.41
C ASN A 282 -19.23 13.30 -6.49
N LEU A 283 -17.95 13.65 -6.38
CA LEU A 283 -17.29 14.55 -7.30
C LEU A 283 -16.91 13.67 -8.50
N PRO A 284 -17.38 13.99 -9.71
CA PRO A 284 -17.11 13.16 -10.89
C PRO A 284 -15.60 12.90 -11.10
N ASN A 285 -14.77 13.88 -10.75
CA ASN A 285 -13.33 13.84 -10.91
C ASN A 285 -12.56 13.33 -9.67
N ALA A 286 -13.21 12.63 -8.74
CA ALA A 286 -12.59 12.11 -7.52
C ALA A 286 -12.70 10.58 -7.44
N PRO A 287 -11.71 9.83 -7.96
CA PRO A 287 -11.74 8.36 -7.93
C PRO A 287 -11.61 7.82 -6.51
N LYS A 288 -12.07 6.58 -6.32
CA LYS A 288 -11.88 5.79 -5.10
C LYS A 288 -10.57 5.00 -5.09
N ALA A 289 -10.08 4.60 -6.25
CA ALA A 289 -8.80 3.92 -6.39
C ALA A 289 -7.88 4.65 -7.38
N LEU A 290 -6.60 4.77 -7.00
CA LEU A 290 -5.53 5.31 -7.83
C LEU A 290 -4.42 4.27 -7.96
N ILE A 291 -4.16 3.83 -9.20
CA ILE A 291 -3.12 2.86 -9.55
C ILE A 291 -2.04 3.60 -10.35
N VAL A 292 -0.83 3.61 -9.80
CA VAL A 292 0.32 4.30 -10.37
C VAL A 292 1.26 3.29 -11.00
N GLU A 293 1.57 3.53 -12.26
CA GLU A 293 2.35 2.63 -13.12
C GLU A 293 3.54 3.40 -13.71
N PRO A 294 4.74 2.79 -13.83
CA PRO A 294 5.94 3.53 -14.25
C PRO A 294 5.99 3.82 -15.76
N SER A 295 5.23 3.10 -16.58
CA SER A 295 5.21 3.28 -18.03
C SER A 295 3.79 3.36 -18.60
N ARG A 296 3.68 3.90 -19.82
CA ARG A 296 2.38 4.05 -20.50
C ARG A 296 1.82 2.68 -20.87
N GLU A 297 2.68 1.78 -21.30
CA GLU A 297 2.36 0.44 -21.76
C GLU A 297 1.84 -0.43 -20.60
N LEU A 298 2.49 -0.34 -19.44
CA LEU A 298 2.01 -1.02 -18.22
C LEU A 298 0.67 -0.45 -17.75
N ALA A 299 0.51 0.88 -17.75
CA ALA A 299 -0.77 1.50 -17.42
C ALA A 299 -1.91 1.06 -18.35
N GLU A 300 -1.65 0.95 -19.66
CA GLU A 300 -2.62 0.44 -20.64
C GLU A 300 -2.97 -1.03 -20.38
N GLN A 301 -1.97 -1.87 -20.07
CA GLN A 301 -2.16 -3.28 -19.74
C GLN A 301 -2.96 -3.46 -18.45
N THR A 302 -2.61 -2.74 -17.38
CA THR A 302 -3.33 -2.78 -16.10
C THR A 302 -4.77 -2.32 -16.27
N LEU A 303 -5.04 -1.24 -17.01
CA LEU A 303 -6.42 -0.82 -17.27
C LEU A 303 -7.19 -1.87 -18.09
N ASN A 304 -6.55 -2.54 -19.05
CA ASN A 304 -7.19 -3.62 -19.80
C ASN A 304 -7.55 -4.81 -18.90
N ASN A 305 -6.68 -5.19 -17.97
CA ASN A 305 -6.96 -6.21 -16.97
C ASN A 305 -8.15 -5.79 -16.09
N VAL A 306 -8.16 -4.53 -15.61
CA VAL A 306 -9.30 -3.99 -14.85
C VAL A 306 -10.61 -4.08 -15.62
N LYS A 307 -10.60 -3.78 -16.92
CA LYS A 307 -11.77 -3.92 -17.82
C LYS A 307 -12.24 -5.36 -17.96
N GLN A 308 -11.31 -6.29 -18.08
CA GLN A 308 -11.61 -7.72 -18.20
C GLN A 308 -12.20 -8.26 -16.90
N PHE A 309 -11.55 -8.02 -15.76
CA PHE A 309 -12.00 -8.52 -14.45
C PHE A 309 -13.37 -7.97 -14.03
N LYS A 310 -13.70 -6.74 -14.42
CA LYS A 310 -15.01 -6.14 -14.08
C LYS A 310 -16.11 -6.42 -15.09
N LYS A 311 -15.88 -7.25 -16.11
CA LYS A 311 -16.81 -7.48 -17.25
C LYS A 311 -18.25 -7.77 -16.81
N TYR A 312 -18.42 -8.54 -15.73
CA TYR A 312 -19.73 -8.93 -15.19
C TYR A 312 -20.17 -8.11 -13.97
N VAL A 313 -19.36 -7.15 -13.53
CA VAL A 313 -19.68 -6.26 -12.42
C VAL A 313 -20.58 -5.13 -12.93
N ASP A 314 -21.89 -5.32 -12.77
CA ASP A 314 -22.91 -4.36 -13.15
C ASP A 314 -23.75 -3.91 -11.95
N ASN A 315 -24.33 -2.72 -12.04
CA ASN A 315 -25.19 -2.10 -11.03
C ASN A 315 -24.63 -2.06 -9.57
N PRO A 316 -23.84 -1.02 -9.19
CA PRO A 316 -23.38 0.10 -10.03
C PRO A 316 -22.36 -0.32 -11.09
N LYS A 317 -22.45 0.32 -12.26
CA LYS A 317 -21.44 0.19 -13.29
C LYS A 317 -20.20 0.99 -12.90
N LEU A 318 -19.10 0.27 -12.66
CA LEU A 318 -17.79 0.87 -12.40
C LEU A 318 -17.26 1.64 -13.61
N ARG A 319 -16.65 2.79 -13.36
CA ARG A 319 -15.97 3.62 -14.37
C ARG A 319 -14.50 3.77 -14.07
N GLU A 320 -13.71 3.69 -15.13
CA GLU A 320 -12.27 3.62 -15.11
C GLU A 320 -11.67 4.58 -16.14
N LEU A 321 -10.52 5.15 -15.84
CA LEU A 321 -9.84 6.08 -16.74
C LEU A 321 -8.34 5.81 -16.79
N LEU A 322 -7.80 5.85 -18.01
CA LEU A 322 -6.36 5.88 -18.27
C LEU A 322 -5.84 7.32 -18.26
N ILE A 323 -4.87 7.61 -17.40
CA ILE A 323 -4.20 8.92 -17.32
C ILE A 323 -2.72 8.76 -17.67
N ILE A 324 -2.42 8.90 -18.96
CA ILE A 324 -1.07 8.83 -19.51
C ILE A 324 -0.76 10.05 -20.38
N GLY A 325 0.53 10.36 -20.55
CA GLY A 325 0.98 11.36 -21.52
C GLY A 325 0.66 10.95 -22.96
N GLY A 326 0.71 11.88 -23.91
CA GLY A 326 0.49 11.60 -25.35
C GLY A 326 -0.95 11.28 -25.76
N VAL A 327 -1.91 11.35 -24.84
CA VAL A 327 -3.36 11.37 -25.12
C VAL A 327 -3.84 12.82 -24.96
N ALA A 328 -4.78 13.25 -25.80
CA ALA A 328 -5.29 14.63 -25.74
C ALA A 328 -5.94 14.90 -24.37
N ALA A 329 -5.55 16.00 -23.74
CA ALA A 329 -6.04 16.36 -22.40
C ALA A 329 -7.57 16.47 -22.35
N ARG A 330 -8.16 17.00 -23.42
CA ARG A 330 -9.60 17.17 -23.56
C ARG A 330 -10.36 15.85 -23.40
N ASP A 331 -9.83 14.75 -23.94
CA ASP A 331 -10.51 13.45 -23.90
C ASP A 331 -10.54 12.91 -22.47
N GLN A 332 -9.42 13.00 -21.75
CA GLN A 332 -9.33 12.61 -20.34
C GLN A 332 -10.23 13.47 -19.45
N LEU A 333 -10.24 14.79 -19.67
CA LEU A 333 -11.08 15.72 -18.91
C LEU A 333 -12.58 15.44 -19.15
N SER A 334 -12.99 15.14 -20.38
CA SER A 334 -14.39 14.83 -20.69
C SER A 334 -14.90 13.58 -19.97
N ILE A 335 -14.03 12.60 -19.72
CA ILE A 335 -14.37 11.39 -18.94
C ILE A 335 -14.41 11.71 -17.45
N LEU A 336 -13.46 12.51 -16.94
CA LEU A 336 -13.47 12.97 -15.54
C LEU A 336 -14.76 13.75 -15.21
N GLU A 337 -15.27 14.56 -16.14
CA GLU A 337 -16.52 15.30 -15.98
C GLU A 337 -17.75 14.37 -15.88
N GLN A 338 -17.70 13.18 -16.50
CA GLN A 338 -18.78 12.20 -16.43
C GLN A 338 -18.79 11.44 -15.11
N GLY A 339 -17.61 11.21 -14.50
CA GLY A 339 -17.47 10.42 -13.28
C GLY A 339 -16.50 9.26 -13.46
N VAL A 340 -15.53 9.12 -12.55
CA VAL A 340 -14.57 8.00 -12.52
C VAL A 340 -14.46 7.40 -11.12
N ASP A 341 -14.33 6.07 -11.04
CA ASP A 341 -14.16 5.34 -9.78
C ASP A 341 -12.74 4.79 -9.61
N ILE A 342 -12.11 4.36 -10.70
CA ILE A 342 -10.74 3.79 -10.72
C ILE A 342 -9.89 4.56 -11.74
N VAL A 343 -8.75 5.08 -11.31
CA VAL A 343 -7.77 5.70 -12.21
C VAL A 343 -6.52 4.84 -12.28
N VAL A 344 -6.05 4.55 -13.49
CA VAL A 344 -4.74 3.96 -13.76
C VAL A 344 -3.92 4.99 -14.53
N GLY A 345 -2.70 5.29 -14.10
CA GLY A 345 -1.92 6.31 -14.78
C GLY A 345 -0.44 6.37 -14.45
N THR A 346 0.26 7.16 -15.26
CA THR A 346 1.71 7.40 -15.11
C THR A 346 1.97 8.68 -14.32
N PRO A 347 3.01 8.73 -13.47
CA PRO A 347 3.33 9.86 -12.60
C PRO A 347 3.25 11.24 -13.25
N GLY A 348 3.93 11.46 -14.38
CA GLY A 348 4.01 12.80 -15.00
C GLY A 348 2.65 13.37 -15.37
N ARG A 349 1.74 12.55 -15.91
CA ARG A 349 0.40 13.02 -16.29
C ARG A 349 -0.55 13.12 -15.09
N LEU A 350 -0.41 12.22 -14.12
CA LEU A 350 -1.15 12.30 -12.87
C LEU A 350 -0.81 13.58 -12.10
N ASP A 351 0.47 13.92 -11.98
CA ASP A 351 0.95 15.11 -11.25
C ASP A 351 0.38 16.40 -11.86
N ASP A 352 0.34 16.50 -13.19
CA ASP A 352 -0.27 17.63 -13.91
C ASP A 352 -1.77 17.78 -13.59
N LEU A 353 -2.56 16.70 -13.70
CA LEU A 353 -3.99 16.78 -13.43
C LEU A 353 -4.33 17.00 -11.95
N VAL A 354 -3.51 16.46 -11.03
CA VAL A 354 -3.67 16.69 -9.59
C VAL A 354 -3.31 18.12 -9.22
N SER A 355 -2.15 18.61 -9.66
CA SER A 355 -1.67 19.96 -9.35
C SER A 355 -2.58 21.06 -9.91
N THR A 356 -3.22 20.83 -11.05
CA THR A 356 -4.21 21.74 -11.65
C THR A 356 -5.62 21.58 -11.08
N GLY A 357 -5.84 20.69 -10.10
CA GLY A 357 -7.13 20.42 -9.47
C GLY A 357 -8.15 19.72 -10.38
N LYS A 358 -7.70 19.21 -11.53
CA LYS A 358 -8.56 18.48 -12.49
C LYS A 358 -8.85 17.07 -12.04
N LEU A 359 -7.91 16.42 -11.35
CA LEU A 359 -8.10 15.15 -10.65
C LEU A 359 -8.05 15.40 -9.14
N ASN A 360 -9.14 15.08 -8.44
CA ASN A 360 -9.24 15.30 -7.00
C ASN A 360 -8.97 14.01 -6.22
N LEU A 361 -8.02 14.05 -5.29
CA LEU A 361 -7.60 12.88 -4.50
C LEU A 361 -8.43 12.67 -3.21
N SER A 362 -9.40 13.54 -2.92
CA SER A 362 -10.17 13.53 -1.65
C SER A 362 -10.98 12.25 -1.42
N GLN A 363 -11.35 11.54 -2.49
CA GLN A 363 -12.12 10.30 -2.41
C GLN A 363 -11.29 9.03 -2.54
N VAL A 364 -9.98 9.13 -2.76
CA VAL A 364 -9.10 7.97 -2.90
C VAL A 364 -9.04 7.23 -1.56
N ARG A 365 -9.27 5.92 -1.60
CA ARG A 365 -9.20 4.98 -0.48
C ARG A 365 -8.21 3.85 -0.73
N PHE A 366 -7.85 3.63 -1.99
CA PHE A 366 -6.88 2.63 -2.41
C PHE A 366 -5.82 3.32 -3.24
N LEU A 367 -4.58 3.33 -2.77
CA LEU A 367 -3.41 3.75 -3.52
C LEU A 367 -2.59 2.51 -3.85
N VAL A 368 -2.44 2.20 -5.13
CA VAL A 368 -1.59 1.12 -5.62
C VAL A 368 -0.36 1.71 -6.30
N LEU A 369 0.82 1.29 -5.88
CA LEU A 369 2.09 1.58 -6.56
C LEU A 369 2.58 0.27 -7.18
N ASP A 370 2.39 0.11 -8.48
CA ASP A 370 2.94 -1.05 -9.21
C ASP A 370 4.36 -0.74 -9.71
N GLU A 371 5.19 -1.78 -9.78
CA GLU A 371 6.63 -1.68 -10.06
C GLU A 371 7.32 -0.53 -9.30
N ALA A 372 7.15 -0.50 -7.97
CA ALA A 372 7.61 0.59 -7.13
C ALA A 372 9.12 0.84 -7.22
N ASP A 373 9.92 -0.20 -7.43
CA ASP A 373 11.34 -0.11 -7.77
C ASP A 373 11.57 0.66 -9.08
N GLY A 374 10.80 0.37 -10.13
CA GLY A 374 10.82 1.12 -11.39
C GLY A 374 10.42 2.59 -11.21
N LEU A 375 9.38 2.88 -10.41
CA LEU A 375 8.96 4.24 -10.09
C LEU A 375 10.05 5.04 -9.37
N LEU A 376 10.73 4.41 -8.40
CA LEU A 376 11.80 5.03 -7.62
C LEU A 376 13.06 5.26 -8.47
N LEU A 377 13.45 4.29 -9.29
CA LEU A 377 14.58 4.40 -10.22
C LEU A 377 14.41 5.54 -11.23
N GLN A 378 13.17 5.83 -11.65
CA GLN A 378 12.85 6.94 -12.53
C GLN A 378 12.75 8.30 -11.81
N GLY A 379 12.93 8.34 -10.49
CA GLY A 379 12.95 9.58 -9.70
C GLY A 379 11.57 10.08 -9.25
N TYR A 380 10.54 9.25 -9.22
CA TYR A 380 9.18 9.68 -8.84
C TYR A 380 8.88 9.69 -7.34
N SER A 381 9.90 9.56 -6.48
CA SER A 381 9.75 9.60 -5.02
C SER A 381 8.99 10.83 -4.52
N ASP A 382 9.31 12.01 -5.02
CA ASP A 382 8.66 13.25 -4.59
C ASP A 382 7.20 13.32 -5.05
N PHE A 383 6.91 12.81 -6.25
CA PHE A 383 5.54 12.68 -6.75
C PHE A 383 4.70 11.78 -5.83
N ILE A 384 5.21 10.58 -5.51
CA ILE A 384 4.51 9.63 -4.63
C ILE A 384 4.23 10.26 -3.27
N ASN A 385 5.24 10.92 -2.68
CA ASN A 385 5.08 11.63 -1.40
C ASN A 385 4.03 12.74 -1.47
N ARG A 386 4.00 13.52 -2.55
CA ARG A 386 3.00 14.58 -2.75
C ARG A 386 1.60 14.01 -2.85
N ILE A 387 1.34 13.05 -3.74
CA ILE A 387 0.00 12.47 -3.89
C ILE A 387 -0.46 11.81 -2.59
N HIS A 388 0.42 11.08 -1.90
CA HIS A 388 0.10 10.46 -0.61
C HIS A 388 -0.31 11.51 0.43
N SER A 389 0.42 12.63 0.53
CA SER A 389 0.09 13.71 1.46
C SER A 389 -1.23 14.43 1.15
N GLN A 390 -1.68 14.42 -0.11
CA GLN A 390 -2.94 15.03 -0.54
C GLN A 390 -4.13 14.08 -0.41
N ILE A 391 -3.90 12.77 -0.38
CA ILE A 391 -4.95 11.77 -0.14
C ILE A 391 -5.31 11.81 1.36
N PRO A 392 -6.62 11.86 1.71
CA PRO A 392 -7.04 11.74 3.10
C PRO A 392 -6.61 10.41 3.70
N GLN A 393 -5.76 10.49 4.72
CA GLN A 393 -5.23 9.32 5.43
C GLN A 393 -6.31 8.60 6.24
N ILE A 394 -7.31 9.35 6.70
CA ILE A 394 -8.50 8.84 7.38
C ILE A 394 -9.69 9.65 6.91
N THR A 395 -10.81 8.97 6.79
CA THR A 395 -12.02 9.48 6.17
C THR A 395 -13.06 9.78 7.24
N SER A 396 -14.12 10.49 6.88
CA SER A 396 -15.20 10.83 7.81
C SER A 396 -15.93 9.59 8.35
N ASP A 397 -15.94 8.47 7.61
CA ASP A 397 -16.43 7.16 8.03
C ASP A 397 -15.40 6.32 8.81
N GLY A 398 -14.24 6.90 9.16
CA GLY A 398 -13.21 6.27 9.99
C GLY A 398 -12.36 5.23 9.26
N LYS A 399 -12.59 5.03 7.96
CA LYS A 399 -11.74 4.18 7.13
C LYS A 399 -10.41 4.88 6.86
N ARG A 400 -9.32 4.14 6.91
CA ARG A 400 -8.00 4.65 6.54
C ARG A 400 -7.78 4.49 5.03
N LEU A 401 -6.84 5.25 4.48
CA LEU A 401 -6.24 4.93 3.17
C LEU A 401 -5.58 3.55 3.26
N GLN A 402 -5.89 2.66 2.33
CA GLN A 402 -5.18 1.40 2.13
C GLN A 402 -4.15 1.59 1.01
N VAL A 403 -2.91 1.19 1.28
CA VAL A 403 -1.80 1.30 0.35
C VAL A 403 -1.30 -0.10 -0.02
N ILE A 404 -1.17 -0.34 -1.31
CA ILE A 404 -0.67 -1.59 -1.89
C ILE A 404 0.57 -1.24 -2.70
N VAL A 405 1.67 -1.93 -2.44
CA VAL A 405 2.93 -1.71 -3.14
C VAL A 405 3.39 -3.03 -3.73
N CYS A 406 3.58 -3.05 -5.03
CA CYS A 406 4.09 -4.18 -5.78
C CYS A 406 5.49 -3.82 -6.30
N SER A 407 6.46 -4.71 -6.12
CA SER A 407 7.81 -4.50 -6.64
C SER A 407 8.48 -5.82 -6.93
N ALA A 408 9.42 -5.85 -7.88
CA ALA A 408 10.27 -7.01 -8.07
C ALA A 408 11.36 -7.13 -6.99
N THR A 409 11.67 -6.07 -6.24
CA THR A 409 12.79 -6.01 -5.29
C THR A 409 12.38 -5.36 -3.96
N LEU A 410 11.55 -6.06 -3.17
CA LEU A 410 11.10 -5.58 -1.85
C LEU A 410 12.26 -5.31 -0.88
N HIS A 411 13.39 -5.99 -1.08
CA HIS A 411 14.54 -5.84 -0.20
C HIS A 411 15.42 -4.63 -0.48
N SER A 412 15.16 -3.92 -1.59
CA SER A 412 15.89 -2.69 -1.90
C SER A 412 15.66 -1.62 -0.82
N PHE A 413 16.73 -0.91 -0.46
CA PHE A 413 16.67 0.13 0.59
C PHE A 413 15.60 1.19 0.29
N ASP A 414 15.48 1.60 -0.97
CA ASP A 414 14.54 2.65 -1.36
C ASP A 414 13.08 2.20 -1.28
N VAL A 415 12.76 0.94 -1.67
CA VAL A 415 11.41 0.39 -1.53
C VAL A 415 11.04 0.22 -0.05
N LYS A 416 11.95 -0.28 0.80
CA LYS A 416 11.74 -0.36 2.26
C LYS A 416 11.46 1.00 2.88
N LYS A 417 12.30 1.98 2.54
CA LYS A 417 12.15 3.34 3.05
C LYS A 417 10.85 4.00 2.58
N LEU A 418 10.42 3.72 1.35
CA LEU A 418 9.12 4.18 0.84
C LEU A 418 7.98 3.52 1.61
N SER A 419 7.99 2.19 1.75
CA SER A 419 6.91 1.46 2.41
C SER A 419 6.75 1.85 3.88
N GLU A 420 7.84 2.00 4.63
CA GLU A 420 7.84 2.51 6.01
C GLU A 420 7.21 3.90 6.14
N LYS A 421 7.28 4.71 5.08
CA LYS A 421 6.80 6.09 5.08
C LYS A 421 5.32 6.22 4.73
N ILE A 422 4.82 5.41 3.79
CA ILE A 422 3.47 5.59 3.23
C ILE A 422 2.49 4.48 3.61
N MET A 423 2.96 3.34 4.10
CA MET A 423 2.11 2.20 4.43
C MET A 423 1.92 2.09 5.95
N HIS A 424 0.76 1.59 6.36
CA HIS A 424 0.41 1.36 7.76
C HIS A 424 0.41 -0.13 8.09
N PHE A 425 1.49 -0.59 8.73
CA PHE A 425 1.72 -2.00 9.09
C PHE A 425 1.50 -2.97 7.91
N PRO A 426 2.25 -2.81 6.80
CA PRO A 426 2.04 -3.65 5.63
C PRO A 426 2.38 -5.11 5.92
N THR A 427 1.53 -6.02 5.47
CA THR A 427 1.86 -7.45 5.40
C THR A 427 2.78 -7.69 4.21
N TRP A 428 3.88 -8.38 4.45
CA TRP A 428 4.86 -8.72 3.43
C TRP A 428 4.49 -10.04 2.78
N VAL A 429 4.24 -10.01 1.48
CA VAL A 429 4.06 -11.21 0.66
C VAL A 429 5.24 -11.30 -0.28
N ASP A 430 6.32 -11.93 0.19
CA ASP A 430 7.56 -12.08 -0.56
C ASP A 430 7.72 -13.50 -1.05
N LEU A 431 7.36 -13.73 -2.31
CA LEU A 431 7.53 -15.03 -2.98
C LEU A 431 8.83 -15.11 -3.79
N LYS A 432 9.59 -14.01 -3.86
CA LYS A 432 10.86 -13.97 -4.59
C LYS A 432 12.04 -14.27 -3.67
N GLY A 433 11.96 -13.86 -2.41
CA GLY A 433 13.08 -13.92 -1.47
C GLY A 433 14.18 -12.91 -1.81
N GLU A 434 15.41 -13.17 -1.36
CA GLU A 434 16.57 -12.37 -1.78
C GLU A 434 16.85 -12.58 -3.27
N ASP A 435 17.40 -11.55 -3.95
CA ASP A 435 17.70 -11.63 -5.38
C ASP A 435 18.63 -12.82 -5.69
N SER A 436 18.05 -13.88 -6.24
CA SER A 436 18.77 -15.04 -6.75
C SER A 436 18.56 -15.16 -8.24
N VAL A 437 19.63 -15.49 -8.97
CA VAL A 437 19.50 -15.92 -10.36
C VAL A 437 18.80 -17.29 -10.35
N PRO A 438 17.68 -17.48 -11.09
CA PRO A 438 17.03 -18.77 -11.18
C PRO A 438 18.02 -19.86 -11.60
N GLU A 439 17.92 -21.07 -11.06
CA GLU A 439 18.82 -22.19 -11.43
C GLU A 439 18.76 -22.52 -12.94
N THR A 440 17.66 -22.14 -13.60
CA THR A 440 17.44 -22.28 -15.04
C THR A 440 18.19 -21.25 -15.88
N VAL A 441 18.76 -20.20 -15.28
CA VAL A 441 19.48 -19.14 -15.98
C VAL A 441 20.99 -19.39 -15.90
N HIS A 442 21.57 -19.79 -17.02
CA HIS A 442 23.02 -19.98 -17.16
C HIS A 442 23.70 -18.70 -17.66
N HIS A 443 24.70 -18.22 -16.92
CA HIS A 443 25.49 -17.06 -17.32
C HIS A 443 26.72 -17.48 -18.12
N VAL A 444 26.87 -16.93 -19.33
CA VAL A 444 28.04 -17.17 -20.18
C VAL A 444 28.64 -15.83 -20.61
N VAL A 445 29.96 -15.71 -20.52
CA VAL A 445 30.72 -14.56 -21.01
C VAL A 445 31.52 -14.98 -22.23
N VAL A 446 31.28 -14.31 -23.35
CA VAL A 446 32.00 -14.58 -24.61
C VAL A 446 33.00 -13.47 -24.88
N PRO A 447 34.32 -13.74 -24.86
CA PRO A 447 35.32 -12.73 -25.21
C PRO A 447 35.28 -12.46 -26.71
N VAL A 448 34.93 -11.22 -27.08
CA VAL A 448 34.97 -10.77 -28.49
C VAL A 448 36.33 -10.10 -28.75
N ASN A 449 37.20 -10.78 -29.50
CA ASN A 449 38.53 -10.27 -29.81
C ASN A 449 38.76 -10.17 -31.33
N PRO A 450 38.74 -8.96 -31.92
CA PRO A 450 38.92 -8.77 -33.36
C PRO A 450 40.34 -9.08 -33.87
N LYS A 451 41.33 -9.23 -32.98
CA LYS A 451 42.68 -9.68 -33.35
C LYS A 451 42.74 -11.18 -33.59
N ALA A 452 41.93 -11.94 -32.83
CA ALA A 452 41.86 -13.39 -32.94
C ALA A 452 40.83 -13.82 -34.00
N ASP A 453 39.64 -13.23 -33.98
CA ASP A 453 38.59 -13.48 -34.97
C ASP A 453 38.64 -12.42 -36.08
N LYS A 454 39.28 -12.76 -37.20
CA LYS A 454 39.39 -11.90 -38.39
C LYS A 454 38.20 -12.06 -39.35
N LEU A 455 37.05 -12.58 -38.90
CA LEU A 455 35.87 -12.66 -39.77
C LEU A 455 35.47 -11.27 -40.30
N TRP A 456 35.51 -10.25 -39.44
CA TRP A 456 35.12 -8.88 -39.78
C TRP A 456 35.86 -8.30 -40.99
N GLU A 457 37.12 -8.70 -41.22
CA GLU A 457 37.91 -8.26 -42.39
C GLU A 457 37.35 -8.79 -43.72
N ARG A 458 36.59 -9.89 -43.68
CA ARG A 458 36.14 -10.66 -44.86
C ARG A 458 34.64 -10.52 -45.17
N LEU A 459 33.86 -9.90 -44.28
CA LEU A 459 32.41 -9.77 -44.43
C LEU A 459 31.99 -8.75 -45.50
N GLY A 460 32.89 -7.84 -45.90
CA GLY A 460 32.59 -6.82 -46.91
C GLY A 460 31.43 -5.92 -46.45
N LYS A 461 30.34 -5.86 -47.23
CA LYS A 461 29.10 -5.15 -46.85
C LYS A 461 28.07 -6.04 -46.14
N ASN A 462 28.37 -7.33 -46.00
CA ASN A 462 27.44 -8.34 -45.54
C ASN A 462 27.58 -8.53 -44.01
N HIS A 463 27.53 -7.43 -43.27
CA HIS A 463 27.61 -7.39 -41.82
C HIS A 463 26.58 -6.42 -41.24
N ILE A 464 26.40 -6.44 -39.93
CA ILE A 464 25.52 -5.52 -39.22
C ILE A 464 25.93 -4.07 -39.44
N LYS A 465 24.98 -3.18 -39.73
CA LYS A 465 25.24 -1.75 -39.75
C LYS A 465 25.60 -1.26 -38.34
N THR A 466 26.64 -0.43 -38.21
CA THR A 466 27.05 0.14 -36.93
C THR A 466 26.41 1.50 -36.67
N ASP A 467 26.67 2.08 -35.51
CA ASP A 467 26.18 3.41 -35.08
C ASP A 467 26.82 4.60 -35.84
N GLU A 468 27.66 4.33 -36.84
CA GLU A 468 28.37 5.33 -37.67
C GLU A 468 29.28 6.28 -36.89
N VAL A 469 29.57 6.02 -35.61
CA VAL A 469 30.46 6.86 -34.79
C VAL A 469 31.85 6.99 -35.44
N HIS A 470 32.28 5.94 -36.13
CA HIS A 470 33.57 5.87 -36.82
C HIS A 470 33.49 6.12 -38.33
N ALA A 471 32.38 6.66 -38.85
CA ALA A 471 32.20 6.87 -40.30
C ALA A 471 33.20 7.86 -40.92
N LYS A 472 33.79 8.74 -40.11
CA LYS A 472 34.84 9.69 -40.52
C LYS A 472 36.26 9.19 -40.21
N ASP A 473 36.37 8.07 -39.51
CA ASP A 473 37.64 7.46 -39.14
C ASP A 473 38.10 6.50 -40.25
N ASN A 474 39.41 6.35 -40.44
CA ASN A 474 39.97 5.44 -41.44
C ASN A 474 40.05 4.00 -40.90
N THR A 475 38.89 3.38 -40.65
CA THR A 475 38.75 2.05 -40.01
C THR A 475 39.02 0.86 -40.95
N ARG A 476 39.82 1.06 -42.00
CA ARG A 476 40.15 -0.01 -42.95
C ARG A 476 40.93 -1.16 -42.30
N PRO A 477 40.74 -2.42 -42.72
CA PRO A 477 41.55 -3.55 -42.26
C PRO A 477 43.05 -3.24 -42.36
N GLY A 478 43.78 -3.50 -41.27
CA GLY A 478 45.22 -3.23 -41.16
C GLY A 478 45.60 -1.82 -40.70
N ALA A 479 44.64 -0.91 -40.46
CA ALA A 479 44.93 0.41 -39.89
C ALA A 479 45.50 0.35 -38.46
N ASN A 480 45.16 -0.71 -37.70
CA ASN A 480 45.62 -0.96 -36.33
C ASN A 480 45.34 0.17 -35.32
N THR A 481 44.34 1.02 -35.58
CA THR A 481 43.94 2.10 -34.68
C THR A 481 42.89 1.64 -33.65
N PRO A 482 42.77 2.30 -32.50
CA PRO A 482 41.70 2.02 -31.53
C PRO A 482 40.30 2.07 -32.14
N GLU A 483 40.06 3.02 -33.05
CA GLU A 483 38.77 3.22 -33.74
C GLU A 483 38.45 2.03 -34.66
N MET A 484 39.45 1.53 -35.39
CA MET A 484 39.30 0.32 -36.21
C MET A 484 38.96 -0.89 -35.33
N TRP A 485 39.63 -1.06 -34.20
CA TRP A 485 39.35 -2.17 -33.29
C TRP A 485 37.97 -2.07 -32.64
N SER A 486 37.55 -0.85 -32.27
CA SER A 486 36.19 -0.56 -31.79
C SER A 486 35.15 -0.93 -32.84
N GLU A 487 35.33 -0.50 -34.08
CA GLU A 487 34.43 -0.82 -35.20
C GLU A 487 34.37 -2.34 -35.47
N ALA A 488 35.52 -3.01 -35.49
CA ALA A 488 35.60 -4.46 -35.65
C ALA A 488 34.84 -5.22 -34.55
N ILE A 489 34.91 -4.76 -33.29
CA ILE A 489 34.14 -5.34 -32.19
C ILE A 489 32.63 -5.17 -32.43
N LYS A 490 32.18 -3.99 -32.88
CA LYS A 490 30.77 -3.73 -33.18
C LYS A 490 30.25 -4.66 -34.27
N ILE A 491 31.04 -4.87 -35.32
CA ILE A 491 30.73 -5.83 -36.40
C ILE A 491 30.62 -7.26 -35.87
N LEU A 492 31.62 -7.71 -35.11
CA LEU A 492 31.65 -9.07 -34.57
C LEU A 492 30.51 -9.37 -33.59
N LYS A 493 30.01 -8.38 -32.85
CA LYS A 493 28.86 -8.56 -31.94
C LYS A 493 27.61 -9.05 -32.68
N GLY A 494 27.34 -8.54 -33.88
CA GLY A 494 26.23 -9.01 -34.71
C GLY A 494 26.40 -10.48 -35.08
N GLU A 495 27.59 -10.85 -35.57
CA GLU A 495 27.93 -12.23 -35.95
C GLU A 495 27.86 -13.20 -34.76
N TYR A 496 28.35 -12.79 -33.59
CA TYR A 496 28.38 -13.63 -32.40
C TYR A 496 26.98 -13.89 -31.88
N THR A 497 26.08 -12.91 -31.97
CA THR A 497 24.66 -13.09 -31.63
C THR A 497 24.01 -14.14 -32.54
N VAL A 498 24.23 -14.07 -33.85
CA VAL A 498 23.70 -15.06 -34.81
C VAL A 498 24.29 -16.46 -34.55
N ARG A 499 25.60 -16.55 -34.30
CA ARG A 499 26.27 -17.81 -33.96
C ARG A 499 25.69 -18.42 -32.68
N ALA A 500 25.51 -17.62 -31.63
CA ALA A 500 24.95 -18.09 -30.37
C ALA A 500 23.55 -18.69 -30.56
N ILE A 501 22.68 -18.01 -31.31
CA ILE A 501 21.33 -18.51 -31.62
C ILE A 501 21.40 -19.85 -32.38
N LYS A 502 22.26 -19.95 -33.40
CA LYS A 502 22.40 -21.17 -34.21
C LYS A 502 22.96 -22.34 -33.41
N GLU A 503 24.04 -22.11 -32.68
CA GLU A 503 24.77 -23.16 -31.94
C GLU A 503 23.89 -23.76 -30.84
N HIS A 504 23.18 -22.89 -30.10
CA HIS A 504 22.28 -23.30 -29.04
C HIS A 504 20.88 -23.67 -29.54
N LYS A 505 20.62 -23.58 -30.85
CA LYS A 505 19.31 -23.85 -31.47
C LYS A 505 18.17 -23.12 -30.74
N MET A 506 18.38 -21.84 -30.46
CA MET A 506 17.40 -21.04 -29.72
C MET A 506 16.15 -20.83 -30.56
N ASP A 507 14.99 -21.23 -30.05
CA ASP A 507 13.70 -21.01 -30.71
C ASP A 507 13.25 -19.54 -30.63
N GLN A 508 13.55 -18.89 -29.51
CA GLN A 508 13.25 -17.48 -29.25
C GLN A 508 14.42 -16.83 -28.50
N ALA A 509 14.66 -15.54 -28.75
CA ALA A 509 15.71 -14.78 -28.08
C ALA A 509 15.27 -13.34 -27.81
N ILE A 510 15.64 -12.81 -26.64
CA ILE A 510 15.54 -11.39 -26.29
C ILE A 510 16.95 -10.80 -26.31
N ILE A 511 17.17 -9.80 -27.16
CA ILE A 511 18.48 -9.18 -27.35
C ILE A 511 18.43 -7.74 -26.83
N PHE A 512 19.10 -7.51 -25.70
CA PHE A 512 19.25 -6.18 -25.14
C PHE A 512 20.40 -5.44 -25.81
N CYS A 513 20.10 -4.32 -26.46
CA CYS A 513 21.12 -3.42 -27.01
C CYS A 513 21.24 -2.15 -26.15
N ARG A 514 22.39 -1.48 -26.25
CA ARG A 514 22.67 -0.29 -25.45
C ARG A 514 21.85 0.92 -25.91
N THR A 515 21.65 1.07 -27.21
CA THR A 515 20.96 2.22 -27.80
C THR A 515 19.82 1.77 -28.70
N LYS A 516 18.88 2.68 -28.97
CA LYS A 516 17.76 2.46 -29.89
C LYS A 516 18.25 2.16 -31.32
N ILE A 517 19.29 2.88 -31.76
CA ILE A 517 19.92 2.68 -33.07
C ILE A 517 20.53 1.28 -33.19
N ASP A 518 21.16 0.78 -32.13
CA ASP A 518 21.68 -0.59 -32.11
C ASP A 518 20.55 -1.62 -32.25
N CYS A 519 19.42 -1.39 -31.58
CA CYS A 519 18.25 -2.26 -31.73
C CYS A 519 17.73 -2.28 -33.17
N ASP A 520 17.65 -1.11 -33.82
CA ASP A 520 17.21 -0.98 -35.22
C ASP A 520 18.18 -1.69 -36.18
N ASN A 521 19.49 -1.50 -35.97
CA ASN A 521 20.53 -2.14 -36.76
C ASN A 521 20.52 -3.67 -36.63
N MET A 522 20.31 -4.19 -35.40
CA MET A 522 20.14 -5.63 -35.18
C MET A 522 18.90 -6.18 -35.89
N GLU A 523 17.75 -5.51 -35.78
CA GLU A 523 16.51 -5.91 -36.47
C GLU A 523 16.74 -6.01 -37.98
N GLN A 524 17.30 -4.97 -38.59
CA GLN A 524 17.60 -4.97 -40.02
C GLN A 524 18.59 -6.07 -40.42
N TYR A 525 19.61 -6.32 -39.59
CA TYR A 525 20.60 -7.35 -39.87
C TYR A 525 19.99 -8.76 -39.79
N PHE A 526 19.14 -9.07 -38.81
CA PHE A 526 18.40 -10.34 -38.79
C PHE A 526 17.45 -10.48 -39.97
N ILE A 527 16.76 -9.40 -40.36
CA ILE A 527 15.91 -9.39 -41.56
C ILE A 527 16.74 -9.65 -42.83
N GLN A 528 17.97 -9.15 -42.92
CA GLN A 528 18.86 -9.43 -44.05
C GLN A 528 19.31 -10.90 -44.07
N GLN A 529 19.66 -11.46 -42.91
CA GLN A 529 20.10 -12.86 -42.79
C GLN A 529 18.95 -13.87 -42.96
N GLY A 530 17.73 -13.47 -42.62
CA GLY A 530 16.53 -14.32 -42.59
C GLY A 530 15.38 -13.79 -43.42
N GLY A 531 15.61 -12.96 -44.44
CA GLY A 531 14.63 -12.43 -45.41
C GLY A 531 13.34 -11.75 -44.90
N GLY A 532 13.21 -11.49 -43.60
CA GLY A 532 12.11 -10.76 -43.00
C GLY A 532 10.88 -11.61 -42.66
N PRO A 533 9.90 -11.04 -41.93
CA PRO A 533 8.77 -11.79 -41.37
C PRO A 533 7.80 -12.36 -42.41
N ASP A 534 7.77 -11.82 -43.63
CA ASP A 534 6.72 -12.10 -44.62
C ASP A 534 7.15 -13.01 -45.77
N ARG A 535 8.37 -13.57 -45.75
CA ARG A 535 8.88 -14.44 -46.82
C ARG A 535 8.97 -15.90 -46.34
N LYS A 536 8.59 -16.86 -47.20
CA LYS A 536 8.57 -18.29 -46.88
C LYS A 536 9.98 -18.91 -46.89
N GLY A 537 10.32 -19.66 -45.84
CA GLY A 537 11.56 -20.47 -45.76
C GLY A 537 12.72 -19.83 -44.99
N HIS A 538 12.43 -18.96 -44.01
CA HIS A 538 13.44 -18.19 -43.31
C HIS A 538 13.85 -18.73 -41.95
N GLN A 539 15.13 -18.49 -41.61
CA GLN A 539 15.76 -18.94 -40.37
C GLN A 539 15.55 -17.97 -39.20
N PHE A 540 15.34 -16.68 -39.45
CA PHE A 540 15.23 -15.66 -38.40
C PHE A 540 14.11 -14.66 -38.72
N SER A 541 13.31 -14.35 -37.71
CA SER A 541 12.43 -13.17 -37.65
C SER A 541 12.89 -12.28 -36.50
N CYS A 542 12.76 -10.97 -36.64
CA CYS A 542 13.14 -10.03 -35.60
C CYS A 542 12.18 -8.83 -35.61
N VAL A 543 11.84 -8.36 -34.42
CA VAL A 543 11.02 -7.17 -34.20
C VAL A 543 11.67 -6.32 -33.11
N CYS A 544 11.57 -5.00 -33.24
CA CYS A 544 12.22 -4.07 -32.34
C CYS A 544 11.24 -3.44 -31.34
N LEU A 545 11.64 -3.32 -30.07
CA LEU A 545 10.87 -2.68 -28.99
C LEU A 545 11.69 -1.56 -28.33
N HIS A 546 11.35 -0.29 -28.60
CA HIS A 546 11.86 0.88 -27.87
C HIS A 546 10.91 2.08 -28.01
N GLY A 547 11.09 3.10 -27.16
CA GLY A 547 10.17 4.23 -27.03
C GLY A 547 9.99 5.15 -28.25
N ASP A 548 10.85 5.06 -29.27
CA ASP A 548 10.75 5.93 -30.47
C ASP A 548 9.92 5.27 -31.60
N ARG A 549 9.62 3.98 -31.50
CA ARG A 549 8.70 3.30 -32.43
C ARG A 549 7.28 3.81 -32.23
N LYS A 550 6.50 3.87 -33.31
CA LYS A 550 5.11 4.35 -33.24
C LYS A 550 4.31 3.46 -32.29
N PRO A 551 3.37 3.99 -31.48
CA PRO A 551 2.60 3.18 -30.52
C PRO A 551 1.95 1.93 -31.13
N GLN A 552 1.35 2.07 -32.32
CA GLN A 552 0.72 0.95 -33.02
C GLN A 552 1.72 -0.10 -33.49
N GLU A 553 2.90 0.32 -33.94
CA GLU A 553 3.99 -0.56 -34.37
C GLU A 553 4.56 -1.33 -33.17
N ARG A 554 4.79 -0.67 -32.03
CA ARG A 554 5.25 -1.34 -30.79
C ARG A 554 4.29 -2.43 -30.34
N LYS A 555 2.99 -2.14 -30.37
CA LYS A 555 1.95 -3.11 -30.04
C LYS A 555 1.98 -4.30 -30.99
N GLN A 556 2.07 -4.06 -32.30
CA GLN A 556 2.18 -5.13 -33.30
C GLN A 556 3.46 -5.95 -33.14
N ASN A 557 4.59 -5.31 -32.85
CA ASN A 557 5.87 -5.98 -32.61
C ASN A 557 5.82 -6.86 -31.36
N LEU A 558 5.21 -6.37 -30.27
CA LEU A 558 5.03 -7.17 -29.06
C LEU A 558 4.15 -8.41 -29.32
N GLU A 559 3.06 -8.25 -30.06
CA GLU A 559 2.18 -9.36 -30.43
C GLU A 559 2.80 -10.31 -31.47
N ARG A 560 3.83 -9.89 -32.21
CA ARG A 560 4.61 -10.78 -33.08
C ARG A 560 5.69 -11.56 -32.32
N PHE A 561 6.15 -11.02 -31.20
CA PHE A 561 7.14 -11.68 -30.34
C PHE A 561 6.49 -12.74 -29.45
N LYS A 562 5.32 -12.42 -28.87
CA LYS A 562 4.44 -13.40 -28.22
C LYS A 562 3.99 -14.46 -29.23
#